data_AF-A0A972MPH0-F1
#
_entry.id   AF-A0A972MPH0-F1
#
_cell.length_a   1.000
_cell.length_b   1.000
_cell.length_c   1.000
_cell.angle_alpha   90.00
_cell.angle_beta   90.00
_cell.angle_gamma   90.00
#
_symmetry.space_group_name_H-M   'P 1'
#
loop_
_entity.id
_entity.type
_entity.pdbx_description
1 polymer ?
#
loop_
_entity_poly.entity_id
_entity_poly.type
_entity_poly.pdbx_seq_one_letter_code
_entity_poly.pdbx_strand_id
1 'polypeptide(L)'
;MDLESIKPIPINYNPNIAADELNLPVVLIEEFVEDFIEQAHHDIDHLLASYYQKDMDNIHELGHKLKGAASNLRINELADVLEKIQFCKEHSKLKPLFIKYWGLFKSLEEYMLKSKKI
;
A
#
# COMPACT_ATOMS: atom_id res chain seq x y z
N MET A 1 -13.16 3.55 -12.01
CA MET A 1 -12.25 2.47 -11.60
C MET A 1 -12.89 1.82 -10.42
N ASP A 2 -13.25 0.56 -10.60
CA ASP A 2 -13.79 -0.27 -9.54
C ASP A 2 -12.61 -1.03 -8.93
N LEU A 3 -12.30 -0.74 -7.67
CA LEU A 3 -11.18 -1.36 -6.95
C LEU A 3 -11.60 -2.65 -6.24
N GLU A 4 -12.90 -2.83 -5.97
CA GLU A 4 -13.45 -4.03 -5.32
C GLU A 4 -13.14 -5.29 -6.15
N SER A 5 -13.31 -5.17 -7.48
CA SER A 5 -13.08 -6.27 -8.43
C SER A 5 -11.61 -6.59 -8.72
N ILE A 6 -10.66 -5.81 -8.19
CA ILE A 6 -9.23 -6.09 -8.36
C ILE A 6 -8.87 -7.36 -7.59
N LYS A 7 -8.21 -8.29 -8.28
CA LYS A 7 -7.70 -9.52 -7.67
C LYS A 7 -6.40 -9.24 -6.92
N PRO A 8 -6.16 -9.90 -5.78
CA PRO A 8 -4.87 -9.84 -5.09
C PRO A 8 -3.72 -10.22 -6.02
N ILE A 9 -2.60 -9.51 -5.91
CA ILE A 9 -1.36 -9.78 -6.63
C ILE A 9 -0.35 -10.25 -5.60
N PRO A 10 0.35 -11.39 -5.82
CA PRO A 10 1.31 -11.92 -4.85
C PRO A 10 2.27 -10.84 -4.34
N ILE A 11 2.44 -10.82 -3.01
CA ILE A 11 3.36 -9.93 -2.32
C ILE A 11 4.36 -10.78 -1.53
N ASN A 12 5.63 -10.41 -1.59
CA ASN A 12 6.69 -11.01 -0.79
C ASN A 12 6.93 -10.16 0.46
N TYR A 13 6.20 -10.47 1.53
CA TYR A 13 6.32 -9.80 2.82
C TYR A 13 6.46 -10.82 3.95
N ASN A 14 7.34 -10.53 4.91
CA ASN A 14 7.52 -11.34 6.12
C ASN A 14 7.77 -10.42 7.32
N PRO A 15 6.85 -10.37 8.30
CA PRO A 15 6.98 -9.51 9.47
C PRO A 15 8.17 -9.89 10.35
N ASN A 16 8.64 -11.14 10.32
CA ASN A 16 9.84 -11.55 11.07
C ASN A 16 11.11 -10.91 10.49
N ILE A 17 11.24 -10.84 9.17
CA ILE A 17 12.39 -10.19 8.53
C ILE A 17 12.36 -8.69 8.83
N ALA A 18 11.18 -8.06 8.73
CA ALA A 18 11.02 -6.66 9.08
C ALA A 18 11.35 -6.38 10.57
N ALA A 19 10.90 -7.26 11.47
CA ALA A 19 11.18 -7.20 12.90
C ALA A 19 12.69 -7.28 13.20
N ASP A 20 13.39 -8.23 12.57
CA ASP A 20 14.83 -8.39 12.69
C ASP A 20 15.58 -7.15 12.19
N GLU A 21 15.22 -6.62 11.01
CA GLU A 21 15.84 -5.43 10.44
C GLU A 21 15.59 -4.14 11.24
N LEU A 22 14.42 -4.05 11.87
CA LEU A 22 14.02 -2.89 12.68
C LEU A 22 14.42 -3.04 14.15
N ASN A 23 14.92 -4.22 14.55
CA ASN A 23 15.19 -4.58 15.94
C ASN A 23 13.98 -4.32 16.84
N LEU A 24 12.81 -4.82 16.42
CA LEU A 24 11.53 -4.71 17.11
C LEU A 24 10.88 -6.09 17.29
N PRO A 25 10.00 -6.28 18.28
CA PRO A 25 9.19 -7.50 18.36
C PRO A 25 8.28 -7.68 17.14
N VAL A 26 8.13 -8.92 16.66
CA VAL A 26 7.26 -9.22 15.50
C VAL A 26 5.82 -8.73 15.69
N VAL A 27 5.26 -8.90 16.91
CA VAL A 27 3.90 -8.45 17.24
C VAL A 27 3.74 -6.94 17.02
N LEU A 28 4.76 -6.14 17.34
CA LEU A 28 4.71 -4.70 17.12
C LEU A 28 4.74 -4.34 15.63
N ILE A 29 5.50 -5.10 14.83
CA ILE A 29 5.48 -4.94 13.37
C ILE A 29 4.11 -5.29 12.81
N GLU A 30 3.50 -6.37 13.28
CA GLU A 30 2.16 -6.78 12.87
C GLU A 30 1.12 -5.70 13.21
N GLU A 31 1.16 -5.13 14.42
CA GLU A 31 0.33 -3.99 14.82
C GLU A 31 0.52 -2.77 13.88
N PHE A 32 1.76 -2.40 13.54
CA PHE A 32 1.99 -1.28 12.62
C PHE A 32 1.52 -1.56 11.19
N VAL A 33 1.59 -2.81 10.73
CA VAL A 33 1.05 -3.20 9.42
C VAL A 33 -0.47 -3.12 9.42
N GLU A 34 -1.12 -3.45 10.53
CA GLU A 34 -2.56 -3.30 10.69
C GLU A 34 -2.99 -1.84 10.65
N ASP A 35 -2.30 -0.96 11.38
CA ASP A 35 -2.53 0.49 11.32
C ASP A 35 -2.34 1.02 9.88
N PHE A 36 -1.32 0.52 9.17
CA PHE A 36 -1.11 0.84 7.76
C PHE A 36 -2.26 0.37 6.87
N ILE A 37 -2.80 -0.82 7.12
CA ILE A 37 -3.95 -1.37 6.37
C ILE A 37 -5.20 -0.51 6.59
N GLU A 38 -5.49 -0.15 7.84
CA GLU A 38 -6.61 0.73 8.17
C GLU A 38 -6.46 2.12 7.53
N GLN A 39 -5.26 2.70 7.59
CA GLN A 39 -4.98 3.99 6.95
C GLN A 39 -5.16 3.93 5.43
N ALA A 40 -4.73 2.85 4.79
CA ALA A 40 -4.86 2.68 3.34
C ALA A 40 -6.32 2.53 2.90
N HIS A 41 -7.17 1.87 3.70
CA HIS A 41 -8.62 1.83 3.46
C HIS A 41 -9.27 3.21 3.59
N HIS A 42 -8.86 4.03 4.56
CA HIS A 42 -9.36 5.40 4.66
C HIS A 42 -8.88 6.30 3.51
N ASP A 43 -7.63 6.13 3.07
CA ASP A 43 -7.04 6.98 2.04
C ASP A 43 -7.47 6.58 0.60
N ILE A 44 -8.05 5.39 0.39
CA ILE A 44 -8.35 4.91 -0.97
C ILE A 44 -9.44 5.72 -1.68
N ASP A 45 -10.47 6.14 -0.94
CA ASP A 45 -11.56 6.96 -1.49
C ASP A 45 -11.04 8.33 -1.90
N HIS A 46 -10.14 8.91 -1.09
CA HIS A 46 -9.47 10.17 -1.42
C HIS A 46 -8.56 10.02 -2.65
N LEU A 47 -7.81 8.92 -2.76
CA LEU A 47 -6.96 8.65 -3.92
C LEU A 47 -7.80 8.50 -5.20
N LEU A 48 -8.94 7.79 -5.12
CA LEU A 48 -9.87 7.65 -6.24
C LEU A 48 -10.51 8.98 -6.65
N ALA A 49 -10.98 9.77 -5.68
CA ALA A 49 -11.53 11.09 -5.95
C ALA A 49 -10.53 11.98 -6.70
N SER A 50 -9.28 12.01 -6.22
CA SER A 50 -8.18 12.76 -6.84
C SER A 50 -7.91 12.30 -8.27
N TYR A 51 -7.93 10.99 -8.50
CA TYR A 51 -7.80 10.44 -9.86
C TYR A 51 -8.92 10.90 -10.79
N TYR A 52 -10.18 10.91 -10.37
CA TYR A 52 -11.27 11.39 -11.24
C TYR A 52 -11.22 12.90 -11.49
N GLN A 53 -10.77 13.66 -10.51
CA GLN A 53 -10.61 15.12 -10.61
C GLN A 53 -9.34 15.52 -11.37
N LYS A 54 -8.47 14.55 -11.70
CA LYS A 54 -7.13 14.78 -12.28
C LYS A 54 -6.24 15.68 -11.40
N ASP A 55 -6.46 15.59 -10.09
CA ASP A 55 -5.64 16.28 -9.09
C ASP A 55 -4.32 15.53 -8.91
N MET A 56 -3.35 15.87 -9.75
CA MET A 56 -2.03 15.22 -9.75
C MET A 56 -1.23 15.55 -8.50
N ASP A 57 -1.38 16.76 -7.95
CA ASP A 57 -0.64 17.22 -6.78
C ASP A 57 -1.03 16.39 -5.56
N ASN A 58 -2.33 16.20 -5.33
CA ASN A 58 -2.81 15.36 -4.23
C ASN A 58 -2.44 13.87 -4.42
N ILE A 59 -2.44 13.38 -5.67
CA ILE A 59 -1.98 12.01 -5.96
C ILE A 59 -0.49 11.84 -5.63
N HIS A 60 0.34 12.84 -5.92
CA HIS A 60 1.77 12.81 -5.57
C HIS A 60 1.98 12.86 -4.06
N GLU A 61 1.22 13.70 -3.35
CA GLU A 61 1.28 13.82 -1.90
C GLU A 61 0.86 12.52 -1.19
N LEU A 62 -0.27 11.94 -1.58
CA LEU A 62 -0.74 10.65 -1.05
C LEU A 62 0.24 9.52 -1.37
N GLY A 63 0.78 9.49 -2.60
CA GLY A 63 1.83 8.55 -2.99
C GLY A 63 3.07 8.66 -2.11
N HIS A 64 3.52 9.87 -1.81
CA HIS A 64 4.66 10.12 -0.91
C HIS A 64 4.40 9.62 0.52
N LYS A 65 3.25 9.98 1.09
CA LYS A 65 2.86 9.59 2.46
C LYS A 65 2.80 8.06 2.61
N LEU A 66 2.05 7.40 1.74
CA LEU A 66 1.88 5.94 1.77
C LEU A 66 3.21 5.22 1.48
N LYS A 67 4.03 5.73 0.55
CA LYS A 67 5.37 5.20 0.29
C LYS A 67 6.22 5.21 1.57
N GLY A 68 6.22 6.33 2.29
CA GLY A 68 6.96 6.46 3.54
C GLY A 68 6.57 5.41 4.56
N ALA A 69 5.26 5.24 4.79
CA ALA A 69 4.73 4.21 5.68
C ALA A 69 5.13 2.79 5.25
N ALA A 70 4.92 2.43 3.97
CA ALA A 70 5.27 1.12 3.45
C ALA A 70 6.79 0.83 3.55
N SER A 71 7.64 1.83 3.27
CA SER A 71 9.09 1.69 3.36
C SER A 71 9.57 1.47 4.80
N ASN A 72 8.96 2.20 5.75
CA ASN A 72 9.28 2.07 7.18
C ASN A 72 8.97 0.66 7.69
N LEU A 73 7.95 0.00 7.13
CA LEU A 73 7.53 -1.36 7.48
C LEU A 73 8.14 -2.45 6.59
N ARG A 74 9.07 -2.11 5.69
CA ARG A 74 9.70 -3.06 4.76
C ARG A 74 8.73 -3.76 3.82
N ILE A 75 7.60 -3.13 3.50
CA ILE A 75 6.65 -3.62 2.50
C ILE A 75 7.11 -3.14 1.12
N ASN A 76 8.27 -3.65 0.69
CA ASN A 76 9.06 -3.10 -0.41
C ASN A 76 8.28 -2.98 -1.74
N GLU A 77 7.49 -3.99 -2.10
CA GLU A 77 6.73 -3.94 -3.35
C GLU A 77 5.62 -2.87 -3.35
N LEU A 78 5.03 -2.57 -2.19
CA LEU A 78 4.10 -1.45 -2.05
C LEU A 78 4.86 -0.12 -2.13
N ALA A 79 5.99 0.01 -1.45
CA ALA A 79 6.83 1.20 -1.53
C ALA A 79 7.23 1.52 -2.99
N ASP A 80 7.63 0.50 -3.77
CA ASP A 80 8.03 0.65 -5.16
C ASP A 80 6.89 1.15 -6.08
N VAL A 81 5.67 0.64 -5.90
CA VAL A 81 4.53 1.09 -6.73
C VAL A 81 4.05 2.48 -6.29
N LEU A 82 4.10 2.79 -5.00
CA LEU A 82 3.76 4.10 -4.45
C LEU A 82 4.75 5.18 -4.88
N GLU A 83 6.05 4.83 -5.00
CA GLU A 83 7.04 5.72 -5.61
C GLU A 83 6.71 6.03 -7.08
N LYS A 84 6.29 5.03 -7.85
CA LYS A 84 5.87 5.24 -9.24
C LYS A 84 4.63 6.13 -9.33
N ILE A 85 3.70 6.02 -8.38
CA ILE A 85 2.54 6.91 -8.27
C ILE A 85 2.99 8.33 -7.92
N GLN A 86 3.84 8.48 -6.89
CA GLN A 86 4.38 9.76 -6.42
C GLN A 86 5.03 10.57 -7.55
N PHE A 87 5.76 9.91 -8.45
CA PHE A 87 6.48 10.60 -9.54
C PHE A 87 5.80 10.50 -10.90
N CYS A 88 4.56 9.99 -10.97
CA CYS A 88 3.85 9.83 -12.23
C CYS A 88 3.44 11.19 -12.82
N LYS A 89 3.98 11.55 -13.98
CA LYS A 89 3.70 12.84 -14.64
C LYS A 89 2.49 12.79 -15.59
N GLU A 90 2.00 11.60 -15.91
CA GLU A 90 0.97 11.40 -16.92
C GLU A 90 -0.24 10.70 -16.29
N HIS A 91 -1.37 11.40 -16.22
CA HIS A 91 -2.61 10.89 -15.64
C HIS A 91 -3.05 9.54 -16.24
N SER A 92 -2.84 9.36 -17.55
CA SER A 92 -3.15 8.11 -18.28
C SER A 92 -2.37 6.89 -17.76
N LYS A 93 -1.20 7.10 -17.13
CA LYS A 93 -0.37 6.04 -16.55
C LYS A 93 -0.74 5.68 -15.11
N LEU A 94 -1.60 6.46 -14.45
CA LEU A 94 -1.97 6.21 -13.05
C LEU A 94 -2.86 4.99 -12.88
N LYS A 95 -3.82 4.75 -13.78
CA LYS A 95 -4.75 3.62 -13.68
C LYS A 95 -4.05 2.26 -13.48
N PRO A 96 -3.09 1.84 -14.32
CA PRO A 96 -2.39 0.57 -14.10
C PRO A 96 -1.57 0.55 -12.79
N LEU A 97 -1.03 1.69 -12.36
CA LEU A 97 -0.32 1.79 -11.09
C LEU A 97 -1.25 1.60 -9.89
N PHE A 98 -2.45 2.19 -9.93
CA PHE A 98 -3.46 2.05 -8.89
C PHE A 98 -3.97 0.61 -8.81
N ILE A 99 -4.17 -0.03 -9.97
CA ILE A 99 -4.53 -1.44 -10.03
C ILE A 99 -3.45 -2.32 -9.37
N LYS A 100 -2.17 -2.05 -9.68
CA LYS A 100 -1.06 -2.78 -9.07
C LYS A 100 -0.96 -2.54 -7.56
N TYR A 101 -1.07 -1.28 -7.13
CA TYR A 101 -1.07 -0.90 -5.72
C TYR A 101 -2.16 -1.64 -4.94
N TRP A 102 -3.41 -1.56 -5.41
CA TRP A 102 -4.52 -2.19 -4.71
C TRP A 102 -4.46 -3.72 -4.74
N GLY A 103 -3.94 -4.31 -5.82
CA GLY A 103 -3.71 -5.76 -5.88
C GLY A 103 -2.69 -6.25 -4.84
N LEU A 104 -1.56 -5.56 -4.71
CA LEU A 104 -0.56 -5.86 -3.68
C LEU A 104 -1.10 -5.63 -2.26
N PHE A 105 -1.84 -4.54 -2.07
CA PHE A 105 -2.50 -4.20 -0.81
C PHE A 105 -3.44 -5.31 -0.33
N LYS A 106 -4.32 -5.81 -1.21
CA LYS A 106 -5.23 -6.93 -0.87
C LYS A 106 -4.47 -8.20 -0.48
N SER A 107 -3.33 -8.49 -1.12
CA SER A 107 -2.51 -9.64 -0.73
C SER A 107 -1.85 -9.46 0.65
N LEU A 108 -1.42 -8.25 0.99
CA LEU A 108 -0.92 -7.94 2.33
C LEU A 108 -2.03 -8.11 3.39
N GLU A 109 -3.20 -7.54 3.13
CA GLU A 109 -4.36 -7.65 4.03
C GLU A 109 -4.76 -9.11 4.25
N GLU A 110 -4.90 -9.90 3.18
CA GLU A 110 -5.21 -11.32 3.29
C GLU A 110 -4.15 -12.10 4.07
N TYR A 111 -2.87 -11.74 3.91
CA TYR A 111 -1.77 -12.35 4.66
C TYR A 111 -1.91 -12.08 6.16
N MET A 112 -2.16 -10.84 6.56
CA MET A 112 -2.33 -10.46 7.96
C MET A 112 -3.57 -11.12 8.58
N LEU A 113 -4.69 -11.17 7.85
CA LEU A 113 -5.92 -11.84 8.31
C LEU A 113 -5.77 -13.35 8.52
N LYS A 114 -4.93 -14.02 7.71
CA LYS A 114 -4.67 -15.46 7.86
C LYS A 114 -3.75 -15.74 9.04
N SER A 115 -2.76 -14.88 9.27
CA SER A 115 -1.78 -15.03 10.36
C SER A 115 -2.42 -14.94 11.74
N LYS A 116 -3.52 -14.17 11.89
CA LYS A 116 -4.31 -14.08 13.13
C LYS A 116 -5.17 -15.30 13.48
N LYS A 117 -5.43 -16.19 12.52
CA LYS A 117 -6.33 -17.35 12.72
C LYS A 117 -5.60 -18.61 13.21
N ILE A 118 -4.30 -18.49 13.47
CA ILE A 118 -3.41 -19.59 13.89
C ILE A 118 -3.12 -19.43 15.38
#